data_AF-A0AAD3RRZ3-F1
#
_entry.id   AF-A0AAD3RRZ3-F1
#
_cell.length_a   1.000
_cell.length_b   1.000
_cell.length_c   1.000
_cell.angle_alpha   90.00
_cell.angle_beta   90.00
_cell.angle_gamma   90.00
#
_symmetry.space_group_name_H-M   'P 1'
#
loop_
_entity.id
_entity.type
_entity.pdbx_description
1 polymer ?
#
loop_
_entity_poly.entity_id
_entity_poly.type
_entity_poly.pdbx_seq_one_letter_code
_entity_poly.pdbx_strand_id
1 'polypeptide(L)'
;MGENGHRYDLVLRPWFWLAGRRRNQRIFHNRTVVQILRELLSDYAQLGDPALDVQLSQGYAFTGSYVLMPDTAPMAPPRRTHVPVVHGPQTAMVVGEGEIDCDEYGRILVRFHWDLDAAHSMRCRVSQNWAGAGWGGMVIPRIGMEVVVEFLEGDPDKPIVTGCVYNGKNKVPYELPASKTISTFKSNTHQGSGYNELRFEDEKGREEIFLHAERDRNEKTKHNHTERIDRNWVQSVGRHKLVEVDGNHGESVHGNMSIHVGSSGGGRVLTPLQRIDDQGIGSVAYELPTLGINDVGRGIFSLFADTVITETTPGIKTQFIGINKTTTVGVSITQAAGSSVDITSGSRISMDSGDATNISAGKELRILIGQSTLYMNSEGYIRLTGDTLHLDFKNGIEMAGGDQIVAKAKKINLN
;
A
#
# COMPACT_ATOMS: atom_id res chain seq x y z
N MET A 1 20.23 -48.52 44.30
CA MET A 1 21.58 -49.00 44.70
C MET A 1 21.92 -48.29 45.99
N GLY A 2 22.23 -48.91 47.13
CA GLY A 2 22.92 -50.19 47.33
C GLY A 2 22.11 -51.48 47.43
N GLU A 3 22.90 -52.55 47.39
CA GLU A 3 22.60 -53.96 47.20
C GLU A 3 22.30 -54.67 48.54
N ASN A 4 21.36 -55.61 48.53
CA ASN A 4 21.13 -56.66 49.54
C ASN A 4 20.94 -56.28 51.02
N GLY A 5 20.15 -55.24 51.32
CA GLY A 5 19.71 -54.96 52.69
C GLY A 5 18.30 -55.48 52.98
N HIS A 6 18.15 -56.68 53.55
CA HIS A 6 16.87 -57.04 54.19
C HIS A 6 16.67 -56.11 55.39
N ARG A 7 15.64 -55.26 55.34
CA ARG A 7 15.25 -54.41 56.48
C ARG A 7 14.46 -55.27 57.46
N TYR A 8 15.10 -55.63 58.57
CA TYR A 8 14.44 -56.28 59.69
C TYR A 8 14.03 -55.21 60.70
N ASP A 9 12.72 -54.99 60.85
CA ASP A 9 12.18 -54.18 61.92
C ASP A 9 11.92 -55.08 63.14
N LEU A 10 12.73 -54.91 64.20
CA LEU A 10 12.52 -55.58 65.48
C LEU A 10 11.72 -54.65 66.40
N VAL A 11 10.45 -54.96 66.63
CA VAL A 11 9.61 -54.19 67.57
C VAL A 11 9.57 -54.93 68.90
N LEU A 12 10.32 -54.44 69.89
CA LEU A 12 10.23 -54.93 71.26
C LEU A 12 8.87 -54.51 71.83
N ARG A 13 8.03 -55.47 72.22
CA ARG A 13 6.73 -55.19 72.84
C ARG A 13 6.66 -55.86 74.21
N PRO A 14 6.08 -55.20 75.23
CA PRO A 14 5.86 -55.83 76.53
C PRO A 14 4.92 -57.02 76.38
N TRP A 15 5.00 -57.99 77.29
CA TRP A 15 4.16 -59.19 77.27
C TRP A 15 2.66 -58.87 77.17
N PHE A 16 2.22 -57.72 77.70
CA PHE A 16 0.84 -57.24 77.66
C PHE A 16 0.28 -57.10 76.23
N TRP A 17 1.15 -56.92 75.23
CA TRP A 17 0.74 -56.92 73.83
C TRP A 17 0.09 -58.25 73.41
N LEU A 18 0.54 -59.39 73.95
CA LEU A 18 -0.06 -60.70 73.68
C LEU A 18 -1.50 -60.76 74.19
N ALA A 19 -1.80 -60.14 75.33
CA ALA A 19 -3.17 -60.05 75.84
C ALA A 19 -4.09 -59.26 74.89
N GLY A 20 -3.54 -58.29 74.14
CA GLY A 20 -4.26 -57.57 73.09
C GLY A 20 -4.52 -58.35 71.80
N ARG A 21 -3.91 -59.53 71.61
CA ARG A 21 -4.07 -60.36 70.40
C ARG A 21 -5.29 -61.27 70.44
N ARG A 22 -5.94 -61.42 71.59
CA ARG A 22 -7.17 -62.23 71.76
C ARG A 22 -8.25 -61.40 72.44
N ARG A 23 -9.49 -61.51 71.97
CA ARG A 23 -10.66 -61.03 72.70
C ARG A 23 -11.24 -62.17 73.52
N ASN A 24 -11.30 -61.99 74.83
CA ASN A 24 -12.01 -62.88 75.75
C ASN A 24 -13.01 -62.03 76.55
N GLN A 25 -14.28 -62.43 76.56
CA GLN A 25 -15.33 -61.77 77.31
C GLN A 25 -15.74 -62.67 78.46
N ARG A 26 -15.58 -62.18 79.69
CA ARG A 26 -15.99 -62.86 80.92
C ARG A 26 -16.87 -61.90 81.72
N ILE A 27 -17.90 -62.44 82.37
CA ILE A 27 -18.79 -61.67 83.23
C ILE A 27 -18.35 -61.92 84.67
N PHE A 28 -18.00 -60.85 85.39
CA PHE A 28 -17.60 -60.90 86.79
C PHE A 28 -18.65 -60.22 87.66
N HIS A 29 -19.09 -60.88 88.73
CA HIS A 29 -20.04 -60.34 89.70
C HIS A 29 -19.34 -60.15 91.05
N ASN A 30 -19.67 -59.08 91.78
CA ASN A 30 -19.14 -58.75 93.12
C ASN A 30 -17.60 -58.71 93.23
N ARG A 31 -16.90 -58.25 92.19
CA ARG A 31 -15.43 -58.07 92.19
C ARG A 31 -15.04 -56.63 91.88
N THR A 32 -13.94 -56.17 92.46
CA THR A 32 -13.36 -54.86 92.14
C THR A 32 -12.60 -54.89 90.81
N VAL A 33 -12.39 -53.73 90.18
CA VAL A 33 -11.65 -53.62 88.91
C VAL A 33 -10.25 -54.24 89.02
N VAL A 34 -9.56 -54.03 90.16
CA VAL A 34 -8.24 -54.60 90.42
C VAL A 34 -8.31 -56.13 90.48
N GLN A 35 -9.33 -56.69 91.13
CA GLN A 35 -9.54 -58.14 91.20
C GLN A 35 -9.84 -58.74 89.82
N ILE A 36 -10.64 -58.05 89.01
CA ILE A 36 -10.96 -58.47 87.64
C ILE A 36 -9.70 -58.47 86.76
N LEU A 37 -8.87 -57.41 86.84
CA LEU A 37 -7.64 -57.31 86.06
C LEU A 37 -6.61 -58.37 86.45
N ARG A 38 -6.46 -58.68 87.75
CA ARG A 38 -5.58 -59.77 88.20
C ARG A 38 -6.00 -61.13 87.67
N GLU A 39 -7.30 -61.43 87.63
CA GLU A 39 -7.80 -62.70 87.09
C GLU A 39 -7.73 -62.77 85.56
N LEU A 40 -8.04 -61.69 84.84
CA LEU A 40 -7.94 -61.68 83.38
C LEU A 40 -6.50 -61.90 82.90
N LEU A 41 -5.54 -61.42 83.67
CA LEU A 41 -4.12 -61.48 83.32
C LEU A 41 -3.40 -62.69 83.94
N SER A 42 -4.03 -63.48 84.82
CA SER A 42 -3.39 -64.64 85.46
C SER A 42 -2.96 -65.71 84.46
N ASP A 43 -3.73 -65.89 83.38
CA ASP A 43 -3.39 -66.82 82.28
C ASP A 43 -2.07 -66.45 81.59
N TYR A 44 -1.60 -65.22 81.74
CA TYR A 44 -0.35 -64.70 81.17
C TYR A 44 0.78 -64.57 82.20
N ALA A 45 0.55 -64.93 83.47
CA ALA A 45 1.52 -64.79 84.56
C ALA A 45 2.82 -65.59 84.36
N GLN A 46 2.79 -66.65 83.54
CA GLN A 46 3.97 -67.48 83.23
C GLN A 46 4.94 -66.83 82.23
N LEU A 47 4.58 -65.72 81.60
CA LEU A 47 5.39 -65.05 80.56
C LEU A 47 6.48 -64.12 81.14
N GLY A 48 6.88 -64.38 82.38
CA GLY A 48 7.88 -63.63 83.14
C GLY A 48 7.21 -62.90 84.29
N ASP A 49 7.45 -63.35 85.52
CA ASP A 49 6.93 -62.87 86.81
C ASP A 49 6.73 -61.35 86.81
N PRO A 50 5.55 -60.85 86.40
CA PRO A 50 5.38 -59.44 86.17
C PRO A 50 5.03 -58.81 87.50
N ALA A 51 5.93 -57.97 88.02
CA ALA A 51 5.65 -56.99 89.06
C ALA A 51 4.62 -55.97 88.54
N LEU A 52 3.38 -56.40 88.33
CA LEU A 52 2.26 -55.56 87.94
C LEU A 52 1.60 -55.04 89.22
N ASP A 53 1.98 -53.83 89.63
CA ASP A 53 1.24 -53.10 90.65
C ASP A 53 0.06 -52.36 90.00
N VAL A 54 -1.14 -52.92 90.15
CA VAL A 54 -2.37 -52.35 89.61
C VAL A 54 -2.90 -51.32 90.60
N GLN A 55 -2.53 -50.06 90.38
CA GLN A 55 -3.04 -48.92 91.14
C GLN A 55 -4.16 -48.21 90.38
N LEU A 56 -5.24 -47.86 91.08
CA LEU A 56 -6.33 -47.05 90.54
C LEU A 56 -5.96 -45.56 90.70
N SER A 57 -5.60 -44.87 89.60
CA SER A 57 -5.40 -43.42 89.62
C SER A 57 -6.75 -42.70 89.47
N GLN A 58 -7.12 -41.84 90.42
CA GLN A 58 -8.36 -41.03 90.37
C GLN A 58 -8.26 -39.79 89.45
N GLY A 59 -7.61 -39.91 88.30
CA GLY A 59 -7.48 -38.82 87.32
C GLY A 59 -8.27 -39.10 86.03
N TYR A 60 -8.91 -38.08 85.47
CA TYR A 60 -9.49 -38.15 84.13
C TYR A 60 -8.38 -38.36 83.09
N ALA A 61 -8.50 -39.39 82.25
CA ALA A 61 -7.57 -39.62 81.16
C ALA A 61 -7.89 -38.69 79.98
N PHE A 62 -7.01 -37.72 79.72
CA PHE A 62 -7.02 -36.92 78.50
C PHE A 62 -6.09 -37.56 77.46
N THR A 63 -6.58 -37.71 76.22
CA THR A 63 -5.74 -38.13 75.09
C THR A 63 -5.77 -37.03 74.03
N GLY A 64 -4.59 -36.50 73.70
CA GLY A 64 -4.41 -35.53 72.63
C GLY A 64 -3.29 -35.97 71.70
N SER A 65 -3.42 -35.65 70.41
CA SER A 65 -2.33 -35.77 69.45
C SER A 65 -1.98 -34.36 68.98
N TYR A 66 -0.69 -34.02 69.04
CA TYR A 66 -0.18 -32.70 68.70
C TYR A 66 0.78 -32.84 67.51
N VAL A 67 0.65 -31.94 66.54
CA VAL A 67 1.64 -31.74 65.48
C VAL A 67 2.45 -30.52 65.88
N LEU A 68 3.71 -30.73 66.25
CA LEU A 68 4.62 -29.67 66.71
C LEU A 68 5.56 -29.26 65.58
N MET A 69 5.94 -27.99 65.54
CA MET A 69 7.01 -27.46 64.68
C MET A 69 7.95 -26.60 65.52
N PRO A 70 9.23 -26.46 65.13
CA PRO A 70 10.17 -25.53 65.80
C PRO A 70 9.61 -24.10 65.79
N ASP A 71 9.82 -23.35 66.88
CA ASP A 71 9.41 -21.95 67.00
C ASP A 71 10.16 -21.02 66.01
N THR A 72 11.35 -21.44 65.58
CA THR A 72 12.14 -20.78 64.55
C THR A 72 11.72 -21.10 63.13
N ALA A 73 10.82 -22.07 62.91
CA ALA A 73 10.39 -22.45 61.58
C ALA A 73 9.25 -21.53 61.09
N PRO A 74 9.30 -20.98 59.87
CA PRO A 74 8.21 -20.17 59.35
C PRO A 74 6.97 -21.04 59.12
N MET A 75 5.83 -20.63 59.69
CA MET A 75 4.55 -21.33 59.52
C MET A 75 3.87 -20.84 58.24
N ALA A 76 3.75 -21.73 57.25
CA ALA A 76 2.99 -21.49 56.02
C ALA A 76 1.92 -22.58 55.83
N PRO A 77 0.69 -22.22 55.42
CA PRO A 77 -0.36 -23.19 55.20
C PRO A 77 -0.02 -24.13 54.02
N PRO A 78 -0.35 -25.43 54.12
CA PRO A 78 -0.20 -26.34 52.98
C PRO A 78 -1.14 -25.92 51.84
N ARG A 79 -0.63 -25.86 50.60
CA ARG A 79 -1.42 -25.59 49.40
C ARG A 79 -2.30 -26.80 49.06
N ARG A 80 -3.54 -26.81 49.59
CA ARG A 80 -4.53 -27.88 49.35
C ARG A 80 -5.54 -27.52 48.26
N THR A 81 -5.87 -26.24 48.14
CA THR A 81 -6.82 -25.75 47.13
C THR A 81 -6.18 -25.82 45.75
N HIS A 82 -6.88 -26.43 44.79
CA HIS A 82 -6.45 -26.44 43.40
C HIS A 82 -6.49 -25.03 42.81
N VAL A 83 -5.48 -24.67 42.03
CA VAL A 83 -5.44 -23.39 41.31
C VAL A 83 -6.51 -23.44 40.21
N PRO A 84 -7.33 -22.38 40.03
CA PRO A 84 -8.23 -22.28 38.89
C PRO A 84 -7.45 -22.32 37.57
N VAL A 85 -7.92 -23.09 36.60
CA VAL A 85 -7.28 -23.24 35.29
C VAL A 85 -8.30 -22.96 34.19
N VAL A 86 -7.95 -22.08 33.25
CA VAL A 86 -8.70 -21.89 32.02
C VAL A 86 -8.22 -22.90 30.99
N HIS A 87 -9.11 -23.80 30.57
CA HIS A 87 -8.75 -24.93 29.71
C HIS A 87 -8.55 -24.58 28.23
N GLY A 88 -8.90 -23.37 27.80
CA GLY A 88 -8.77 -22.95 26.41
C GLY A 88 -9.05 -21.46 26.22
N PRO A 89 -8.81 -20.93 25.01
CA PRO A 89 -9.05 -19.53 24.72
C PRO A 89 -10.54 -19.20 24.81
N GLN A 90 -10.83 -17.96 25.19
CA GLN A 90 -12.17 -17.39 25.25
C GLN A 90 -12.24 -16.15 24.36
N THR A 91 -13.44 -15.71 23.99
CA THR A 91 -13.59 -14.38 23.37
C THR A 91 -13.94 -13.33 24.41
N ALA A 92 -13.57 -12.09 24.12
CA ALA A 92 -13.88 -10.92 24.94
C ALA A 92 -14.12 -9.70 24.04
N MET A 93 -14.82 -8.69 24.56
CA MET A 93 -15.03 -7.43 23.86
C MET A 93 -13.98 -6.41 24.27
N VAL A 94 -13.40 -5.69 23.31
CA VAL A 94 -12.51 -4.56 23.59
C VAL A 94 -13.31 -3.40 24.17
N VAL A 95 -12.82 -2.82 25.26
CA VAL A 95 -13.46 -1.72 26.00
C VAL A 95 -12.42 -0.64 26.32
N GLY A 96 -12.88 0.53 26.74
CA GLY A 96 -12.03 1.68 27.04
C GLY A 96 -12.74 3.00 26.79
N GLU A 97 -11.98 4.08 26.68
CA GLU A 97 -12.50 5.42 26.38
C GLU A 97 -12.33 5.80 24.90
N GLY A 98 -13.34 6.45 24.32
CA GLY A 98 -13.29 6.91 22.92
C GLY A 98 -13.49 5.80 21.89
N GLU A 99 -12.72 5.81 20.79
CA GLU A 99 -12.76 4.78 19.73
C GLU A 99 -11.59 3.77 19.85
N ILE A 100 -10.44 4.25 20.31
CA ILE A 100 -9.20 3.47 20.45
C ILE A 100 -8.61 3.80 21.81
N ASP A 101 -8.36 2.78 22.62
CA ASP A 101 -7.77 2.91 23.94
C ASP A 101 -6.65 1.87 24.11
N CYS A 102 -5.40 2.33 24.03
CA CYS A 102 -4.20 1.52 24.26
C CYS A 102 -3.12 2.29 25.03
N ASP A 103 -2.22 1.57 25.68
CA ASP A 103 -1.06 2.17 26.35
C ASP A 103 0.23 2.15 25.48
N GLU A 104 1.36 2.54 26.08
CA GLU A 104 2.68 2.63 25.41
C GLU A 104 3.19 1.30 24.82
N TYR A 105 2.62 0.16 25.22
CA TYR A 105 2.96 -1.16 24.70
C TYR A 105 1.93 -1.70 23.71
N GLY A 106 0.92 -0.90 23.34
CA GLY A 106 -0.19 -1.33 22.51
C GLY A 106 -1.14 -2.31 23.21
N ARG A 107 -1.18 -2.31 24.55
CA ARG A 107 -2.09 -3.18 25.32
C ARG A 107 -3.48 -2.56 25.41
N ILE A 108 -4.50 -3.40 25.35
CA ILE A 108 -5.91 -2.98 25.38
C ILE A 108 -6.62 -3.49 26.63
N LEU A 109 -7.76 -2.90 26.96
CA LEU A 109 -8.68 -3.41 27.98
C LEU A 109 -9.75 -4.27 27.29
N VAL A 110 -10.10 -5.39 27.92
CA VAL A 110 -11.20 -6.25 27.46
C VAL A 110 -12.20 -6.51 28.58
N ARG A 111 -13.45 -6.76 28.20
CA ARG A 111 -14.51 -7.26 29.08
C ARG A 111 -14.87 -8.68 28.67
N PHE A 112 -14.74 -9.62 29.61
CA PHE A 112 -15.14 -11.01 29.41
C PHE A 112 -16.65 -11.18 29.53
N HIS A 113 -17.22 -12.15 28.83
CA HIS A 113 -18.67 -12.37 28.81
C HIS A 113 -19.25 -12.86 30.14
N TRP A 114 -18.42 -13.45 31.00
CA TRP A 114 -18.81 -13.93 32.33
C TRP A 114 -18.70 -12.85 33.42
N ASP A 115 -18.16 -11.67 33.10
CA ASP A 115 -18.07 -10.55 34.03
C ASP A 115 -19.41 -9.81 34.13
N LEU A 116 -20.18 -10.15 35.16
CA LEU A 116 -21.53 -9.63 35.40
C LEU A 116 -21.55 -8.18 35.90
N ASP A 117 -20.46 -7.73 36.51
CA ASP A 117 -20.34 -6.36 37.03
C ASP A 117 -19.93 -5.38 35.91
N ALA A 118 -19.72 -5.90 34.69
CA ALA A 118 -19.27 -5.15 33.53
C ALA A 118 -17.99 -4.34 33.78
N ALA A 119 -17.12 -4.88 34.64
CA ALA A 119 -15.79 -4.33 34.83
C ALA A 119 -14.92 -4.58 33.58
N HIS A 120 -13.70 -4.05 33.62
CA HIS A 120 -12.70 -4.29 32.58
C HIS A 120 -11.48 -4.97 33.18
N SER A 121 -10.83 -5.78 32.36
CA SER A 121 -9.60 -6.49 32.70
C SER A 121 -8.41 -5.55 32.94
N MET A 122 -7.29 -6.11 33.38
CA MET A 122 -5.99 -5.46 33.24
C MET A 122 -5.65 -5.23 31.75
N ARG A 123 -4.62 -4.40 31.48
CA ARG A 123 -4.09 -4.19 30.12
C ARG A 123 -3.52 -5.50 29.55
N CYS A 124 -4.20 -6.05 28.57
CA CYS A 124 -3.84 -7.29 27.89
C CYS A 124 -2.92 -6.99 26.70
N ARG A 125 -1.81 -7.73 26.57
CA ARG A 125 -0.95 -7.68 25.38
C ARG A 125 -1.69 -8.24 24.17
N VAL A 126 -1.44 -7.67 23.00
CA VAL A 126 -2.04 -8.08 21.73
C VAL A 126 -0.96 -8.71 20.85
N SER A 127 -1.18 -9.95 20.44
CA SER A 127 -0.36 -10.64 19.46
C SER A 127 -0.35 -9.86 18.14
N GLN A 128 0.84 -9.65 17.58
CA GLN A 128 1.04 -9.00 16.29
C GLN A 128 1.56 -10.02 15.29
N ASN A 129 1.34 -9.79 14.00
CA ASN A 129 1.82 -10.67 12.94
C ASN A 129 3.36 -10.74 12.85
N TRP A 130 4.06 -9.64 13.19
CA TRP A 130 5.52 -9.58 13.22
C TRP A 130 5.98 -8.46 14.17
N ALA A 131 6.79 -8.78 15.19
CA ALA A 131 7.21 -7.80 16.20
C ALA A 131 8.71 -7.89 16.50
N GLY A 132 9.46 -6.82 16.23
CA GLY A 132 10.88 -6.65 16.52
C GLY A 132 11.16 -5.39 17.33
N ALA A 133 12.44 -5.15 17.64
CA ALA A 133 12.87 -3.98 18.41
C ALA A 133 12.77 -2.69 17.58
N GLY A 134 11.60 -2.04 17.61
CA GLY A 134 11.33 -0.79 16.88
C GLY A 134 10.89 -0.95 15.43
N TRP A 135 10.52 -2.16 15.02
CA TRP A 135 10.05 -2.46 13.66
C TRP A 135 9.09 -3.67 13.69
N GLY A 136 8.17 -3.76 12.73
CA GLY A 136 7.15 -4.83 12.67
C GLY A 136 5.78 -4.32 12.24
N GLY A 137 4.76 -5.16 12.42
CA GLY A 137 3.35 -4.80 12.28
C GLY A 137 2.76 -4.34 13.60
N MET A 138 1.82 -3.39 13.52
CA MET A 138 1.07 -2.91 14.68
C MET A 138 -0.37 -2.62 14.27
N VAL A 139 -1.29 -3.47 14.72
CA VAL A 139 -2.73 -3.28 14.55
C VAL A 139 -3.38 -3.35 15.92
N ILE A 140 -3.94 -2.23 16.36
CA ILE A 140 -4.60 -2.10 17.65
C ILE A 140 -6.10 -2.38 17.47
N PRO A 141 -6.65 -3.43 18.13
CA PRO A 141 -8.09 -3.66 18.15
C PRO A 141 -8.83 -2.45 18.73
N ARG A 142 -9.88 -1.99 18.04
CA ARG A 142 -10.69 -0.84 18.46
C ARG A 142 -11.77 -1.26 19.46
N ILE A 143 -12.26 -0.29 20.22
CA ILE A 143 -13.36 -0.51 21.18
C ILE A 143 -14.57 -1.10 20.45
N GLY A 144 -15.18 -2.13 21.03
CA GLY A 144 -16.31 -2.86 20.46
C GLY A 144 -15.92 -4.02 19.52
N MET A 145 -14.65 -4.17 19.15
CA MET A 145 -14.17 -5.36 18.45
C MET A 145 -14.20 -6.59 19.38
N GLU A 146 -14.37 -7.77 18.79
CA GLU A 146 -14.27 -9.04 19.52
C GLU A 146 -12.90 -9.66 19.29
N VAL A 147 -12.25 -10.02 20.39
CA VAL A 147 -10.90 -10.57 20.41
C VAL A 147 -10.88 -11.95 21.05
N VAL A 148 -9.95 -12.80 20.62
CA VAL A 148 -9.65 -14.09 21.23
C VAL A 148 -8.57 -13.86 22.28
N VAL A 149 -8.83 -14.29 23.50
CA VAL A 149 -7.96 -14.16 24.67
C VAL A 149 -7.54 -15.55 25.12
N GLU A 150 -6.25 -15.77 25.19
CA GLU A 150 -5.62 -16.94 25.78
C GLU A 150 -5.05 -16.58 27.16
N PHE A 151 -4.85 -17.59 28.01
CA PHE A 151 -4.35 -17.44 29.37
C PHE A 151 -3.05 -18.21 29.50
N LEU A 152 -1.94 -17.52 29.77
CA LEU A 152 -0.61 -18.14 29.79
C LEU A 152 -0.55 -19.21 30.89
N GLU A 153 -0.16 -20.44 30.53
CA GLU A 153 -0.18 -21.62 31.42
C GLU A 153 -1.58 -21.94 31.98
N GLY A 154 -2.64 -21.45 31.33
CA GLY A 154 -4.03 -21.57 31.79
C GLY A 154 -4.37 -20.71 33.01
N ASP A 155 -3.50 -19.78 33.39
CA ASP A 155 -3.68 -18.91 34.56
C ASP A 155 -4.65 -17.75 34.25
N PRO A 156 -5.84 -17.67 34.88
CA PRO A 156 -6.81 -16.60 34.64
C PRO A 156 -6.25 -15.18 34.83
N ASP A 157 -5.19 -15.02 35.64
CA ASP A 157 -4.57 -13.74 35.94
C ASP A 157 -3.55 -13.30 34.85
N LYS A 158 -3.32 -14.11 33.81
CA LYS A 158 -2.33 -13.84 32.76
C LYS A 158 -2.94 -13.86 31.34
N PRO A 159 -3.90 -12.97 31.04
CA PRO A 159 -4.52 -12.90 29.73
C PRO A 159 -3.58 -12.30 28.67
N ILE A 160 -3.66 -12.85 27.46
CA ILE A 160 -3.02 -12.33 26.24
C ILE A 160 -3.99 -12.46 25.06
N VAL A 161 -4.16 -11.39 24.29
CA VAL A 161 -5.00 -11.39 23.09
C VAL A 161 -4.21 -12.03 21.95
N THR A 162 -4.77 -13.05 21.31
CA THR A 162 -4.11 -13.83 20.25
C THR A 162 -4.72 -13.67 18.87
N GLY A 163 -5.91 -13.07 18.77
CA GLY A 163 -6.55 -12.79 17.49
C GLY A 163 -7.80 -11.92 17.61
N CYS A 164 -8.37 -11.56 16.46
CA CYS A 164 -9.65 -10.85 16.33
C CYS A 164 -10.60 -11.69 15.50
N VAL A 165 -11.90 -11.64 15.82
CA VAL A 165 -12.93 -12.38 15.09
C VAL A 165 -14.07 -11.45 14.66
N TYR A 166 -14.60 -11.69 13.47
CA TYR A 166 -15.84 -11.07 13.02
C TYR A 166 -17.05 -11.79 13.63
N ASN A 167 -18.16 -11.08 13.75
CA ASN A 167 -19.41 -11.61 14.33
C ASN A 167 -20.63 -10.92 13.69
N GLY A 168 -21.84 -11.21 14.20
CA GLY A 168 -23.08 -10.62 13.64
C GLY A 168 -23.16 -9.09 13.71
N LYS A 169 -22.45 -8.46 14.66
CA LYS A 169 -22.37 -7.00 14.80
C LYS A 169 -21.20 -6.42 14.00
N ASN A 170 -20.01 -6.99 14.14
CA ASN A 170 -18.80 -6.61 13.43
C ASN A 170 -18.68 -7.48 12.18
N LYS A 171 -19.27 -7.01 11.08
CA LYS A 171 -19.30 -7.74 9.81
C LYS A 171 -17.93 -7.76 9.14
N VAL A 172 -17.72 -8.78 8.32
CA VAL A 172 -16.58 -8.88 7.39
C VAL A 172 -16.58 -7.70 6.40
N PRO A 173 -15.40 -7.30 5.86
CA PRO A 173 -15.30 -6.12 4.98
C PRO A 173 -16.02 -6.28 3.65
N TYR A 174 -16.15 -7.52 3.16
CA TYR A 174 -16.85 -7.89 1.94
C TYR A 174 -17.86 -8.99 2.22
N GLU A 175 -18.97 -9.01 1.49
CA GLU A 175 -20.06 -9.96 1.71
C GLU A 175 -19.62 -11.39 1.39
N LEU A 176 -19.79 -12.30 2.35
CA LEU A 176 -19.48 -13.72 2.21
C LEU A 176 -20.76 -14.56 2.16
N PRO A 177 -20.80 -15.65 1.35
CA PRO A 177 -19.68 -16.27 0.65
C PRO A 177 -19.41 -15.74 -0.77
N ALA A 178 -20.09 -14.66 -1.20
CA ALA A 178 -19.96 -14.13 -2.57
C ALA A 178 -18.53 -13.70 -2.90
N SER A 179 -17.86 -12.98 -1.99
CA SER A 179 -16.49 -12.47 -2.16
C SER A 179 -15.41 -13.37 -1.54
N LYS A 180 -15.60 -14.69 -1.58
CA LYS A 180 -14.69 -15.66 -0.93
C LYS A 180 -13.26 -15.71 -1.52
N THR A 181 -13.04 -15.13 -2.69
CA THR A 181 -11.74 -15.00 -3.37
C THR A 181 -11.04 -13.69 -3.07
N ILE A 182 -11.68 -12.79 -2.32
CA ILE A 182 -11.11 -11.50 -1.93
C ILE A 182 -10.37 -11.64 -0.60
N SER A 183 -9.11 -11.19 -0.60
CA SER A 183 -8.31 -10.96 0.60
C SER A 183 -8.02 -9.46 0.74
N THR A 184 -8.16 -8.89 1.95
CA THR A 184 -7.98 -7.45 2.14
C THR A 184 -7.34 -7.08 3.47
N PHE A 185 -6.59 -5.98 3.46
CA PHE A 185 -6.23 -5.21 4.63
C PHE A 185 -6.89 -3.82 4.51
N LYS A 186 -8.07 -3.68 5.12
CA LYS A 186 -8.89 -2.46 5.06
C LYS A 186 -8.94 -1.77 6.42
N SER A 187 -8.51 -0.51 6.48
CA SER A 187 -8.60 0.32 7.68
C SER A 187 -9.91 1.10 7.72
N ASN A 188 -10.18 1.79 8.83
CA ASN A 188 -11.27 2.76 8.92
C ASN A 188 -10.73 4.09 9.45
N THR A 189 -11.15 5.23 8.88
CA THR A 189 -10.75 6.55 9.38
C THR A 189 -11.16 6.70 10.83
N HIS A 190 -10.23 7.10 11.71
CA HIS A 190 -10.52 7.37 13.11
C HIS A 190 -11.33 8.66 13.22
N GLN A 191 -12.43 8.64 13.98
CA GLN A 191 -13.33 9.79 14.16
C GLN A 191 -13.80 10.44 12.85
N GLY A 192 -13.99 9.65 11.79
CA GLY A 192 -14.43 10.15 10.49
C GLY A 192 -14.96 9.05 9.58
N SER A 193 -15.26 9.41 8.34
CA SER A 193 -15.60 8.47 7.26
C SER A 193 -14.39 8.22 6.37
N GLY A 194 -14.35 7.06 5.71
CA GLY A 194 -13.32 6.71 4.73
C GLY A 194 -12.41 5.56 5.17
N TYR A 195 -11.54 5.12 4.26
CA TYR A 195 -10.69 3.94 4.48
C TYR A 195 -9.43 3.96 3.64
N ASN A 196 -8.38 3.32 4.14
CA ASN A 196 -7.25 2.89 3.31
C ASN A 196 -7.38 1.39 3.08
N GLU A 197 -6.97 0.90 1.92
CA GLU A 197 -7.12 -0.50 1.58
C GLU A 197 -6.01 -1.03 0.68
N LEU A 198 -5.52 -2.22 1.01
CA LEU A 198 -4.81 -3.09 0.09
C LEU A 198 -5.63 -4.37 -0.08
N ARG A 199 -6.15 -4.60 -1.28
CA ARG A 199 -7.03 -5.73 -1.61
C ARG A 199 -6.44 -6.55 -2.76
N PHE A 200 -6.62 -7.86 -2.65
CA PHE A 200 -6.29 -8.86 -3.67
C PHE A 200 -7.57 -9.59 -4.04
N GLU A 201 -7.90 -9.64 -5.33
CA GLU A 201 -8.92 -10.51 -5.92
C GLU A 201 -8.21 -11.64 -6.66
N ASP A 202 -8.55 -12.89 -6.31
CA ASP A 202 -7.96 -14.10 -6.88
C ASP A 202 -8.95 -14.88 -7.77
N GLU A 203 -10.13 -14.30 -8.07
CA GLU A 203 -11.05 -14.88 -9.04
C GLU A 203 -10.43 -14.93 -10.44
N LYS A 204 -10.37 -16.13 -11.02
CA LYS A 204 -9.72 -16.39 -12.31
C LYS A 204 -10.29 -15.49 -13.42
N GLY A 205 -9.41 -14.76 -14.10
CA GLY A 205 -9.75 -13.84 -15.18
C GLY A 205 -10.25 -12.47 -14.69
N ARG A 206 -10.28 -12.25 -13.38
CA ARG A 206 -10.65 -11.00 -12.71
C ARG A 206 -9.64 -10.63 -11.63
N GLU A 207 -8.44 -11.20 -11.69
CA GLU A 207 -7.40 -10.97 -10.70
C GLU A 207 -7.05 -9.48 -10.63
N GLU A 208 -7.00 -8.93 -9.41
CA GLU A 208 -6.78 -7.51 -9.18
C GLU A 208 -5.95 -7.29 -7.91
N ILE A 209 -5.02 -6.34 -7.97
CA ILE A 209 -4.47 -5.69 -6.78
C ILE A 209 -5.02 -4.27 -6.74
N PHE A 210 -5.76 -3.96 -5.69
CA PHE A 210 -6.36 -2.66 -5.47
C PHE A 210 -5.69 -1.97 -4.28
N LEU A 211 -5.22 -0.75 -4.51
CA LEU A 211 -4.60 0.10 -3.49
C LEU A 211 -5.37 1.43 -3.41
N HIS A 212 -6.03 1.66 -2.29
CA HIS A 212 -6.76 2.89 -1.98
C HIS A 212 -6.09 3.67 -0.85
N ALA A 213 -5.90 4.97 -1.07
CA ALA A 213 -5.49 5.91 -0.04
C ALA A 213 -6.60 6.96 0.11
N GLU A 214 -7.15 7.11 1.31
CA GLU A 214 -8.23 8.06 1.60
C GLU A 214 -7.84 9.52 1.32
N ARG A 215 -6.54 9.84 1.47
CA ARG A 215 -6.03 11.20 1.35
C ARG A 215 -4.72 11.29 0.57
N ASP A 216 -3.61 11.02 1.23
CA ASP A 216 -2.26 11.19 0.66
C ASP A 216 -1.60 9.82 0.47
N ARG A 217 -1.07 9.55 -0.73
CA ARG A 217 -0.19 8.40 -1.01
C ARG A 217 1.23 8.92 -1.24
N ASN A 218 2.15 8.53 -0.36
CA ASN A 218 3.59 8.80 -0.52
C ASN A 218 4.33 7.50 -0.85
N GLU A 219 5.15 7.51 -1.89
CA GLU A 219 6.03 6.40 -2.26
C GLU A 219 7.48 6.90 -2.33
N LYS A 220 8.40 6.18 -1.70
CA LYS A 220 9.82 6.55 -1.66
C LYS A 220 10.69 5.35 -1.97
N THR A 221 11.41 5.44 -3.08
CA THR A 221 12.39 4.44 -3.52
C THR A 221 13.79 5.04 -3.39
N LYS A 222 14.68 4.42 -2.60
CA LYS A 222 16.03 4.94 -2.36
C LYS A 222 17.01 4.69 -3.50
N HIS A 223 16.69 3.80 -4.43
CA HIS A 223 17.58 3.39 -5.50
C HIS A 223 16.82 3.33 -6.83
N ASN A 224 16.40 2.15 -7.27
CA ASN A 224 15.75 1.96 -8.57
C ASN A 224 14.27 1.61 -8.40
N HIS A 225 13.40 2.29 -9.16
CA HIS A 225 12.00 1.92 -9.34
C HIS A 225 11.81 1.44 -10.79
N THR A 226 11.17 0.28 -10.96
CA THR A 226 10.90 -0.31 -12.27
C THR A 226 9.45 -0.72 -12.36
N GLU A 227 8.77 -0.35 -13.43
CA GLU A 227 7.38 -0.71 -13.69
C GLU A 227 7.28 -1.30 -15.11
N ARG A 228 6.58 -2.42 -15.26
CA ARG A 228 6.28 -3.03 -16.55
C ARG A 228 4.79 -3.34 -16.61
N ILE A 229 4.13 -2.83 -17.64
CA ILE A 229 2.72 -3.08 -17.91
C ILE A 229 2.64 -3.80 -19.25
N ASP A 230 2.16 -5.05 -19.24
CA ASP A 230 2.11 -5.87 -20.45
C ASP A 230 0.95 -5.51 -21.40
N ARG A 231 -0.10 -4.85 -20.87
CA ARG A 231 -1.24 -4.38 -21.67
C ARG A 231 -1.33 -2.86 -21.66
N ASN A 232 -2.23 -2.30 -20.84
CA ASN A 232 -2.57 -0.88 -20.89
C ASN A 232 -2.27 -0.20 -19.55
N TRP A 233 -1.61 0.97 -19.59
CA TRP A 233 -1.40 1.83 -18.43
C TRP A 233 -2.30 3.06 -18.53
N VAL A 234 -3.15 3.28 -17.52
CA VAL A 234 -4.05 4.43 -17.43
C VAL A 234 -3.70 5.24 -16.19
N GLN A 235 -3.36 6.51 -16.39
CA GLN A 235 -3.11 7.44 -15.30
C GLN A 235 -3.99 8.69 -15.47
N SER A 236 -4.77 9.03 -14.44
CA SER A 236 -5.57 10.26 -14.41
C SER A 236 -5.22 11.08 -13.17
N VAL A 237 -4.96 12.38 -13.37
CA VAL A 237 -4.64 13.32 -12.30
C VAL A 237 -5.66 14.45 -12.33
N GLY A 238 -6.47 14.56 -11.28
CA GLY A 238 -7.61 15.49 -11.25
C GLY A 238 -7.24 16.97 -11.23
N ARG A 239 -6.00 17.32 -10.82
CA ARG A 239 -5.54 18.71 -10.71
C ARG A 239 -4.22 18.97 -11.41
N HIS A 240 -3.08 18.74 -10.75
CA HIS A 240 -1.75 19.06 -11.30
C HIS A 240 -0.86 17.82 -11.24
N LYS A 241 -0.14 17.55 -12.34
CA LYS A 241 0.95 16.57 -12.41
C LYS A 241 2.24 17.34 -12.65
N LEU A 242 3.24 17.14 -11.79
CA LEU A 242 4.59 17.66 -11.95
C LEU A 242 5.54 16.48 -12.02
N VAL A 243 6.50 16.55 -12.93
CA VAL A 243 7.59 15.57 -13.08
C VAL A 243 8.89 16.35 -13.10
N GLU A 244 9.79 16.05 -12.17
CA GLU A 244 11.13 16.61 -12.09
C GLU A 244 12.16 15.49 -12.24
N VAL A 245 13.13 15.70 -13.12
CA VAL A 245 14.20 14.73 -13.42
C VAL A 245 15.51 15.51 -13.50
N ASP A 246 16.40 15.31 -12.51
CA ASP A 246 17.72 15.97 -12.47
C ASP A 246 18.65 15.50 -13.60
N GLY A 247 18.51 14.24 -13.99
CA GLY A 247 19.27 13.64 -15.09
C GLY A 247 18.54 13.78 -16.43
N ASN A 248 18.36 12.66 -17.13
CA ASN A 248 17.69 12.63 -18.42
C ASN A 248 16.31 11.96 -18.32
N HIS A 249 15.31 12.55 -18.97
CA HIS A 249 14.03 11.89 -19.26
C HIS A 249 14.04 11.38 -20.71
N GLY A 250 13.78 10.08 -20.90
CA GLY A 250 13.67 9.46 -22.21
C GLY A 250 12.35 8.70 -22.35
N GLU A 251 11.61 8.98 -23.41
CA GLU A 251 10.37 8.30 -23.76
C GLU A 251 10.45 7.80 -25.21
N SER A 252 10.14 6.52 -25.42
CA SER A 252 10.11 5.91 -26.75
C SER A 252 8.75 5.29 -26.99
N VAL A 253 8.01 5.85 -27.95
CA VAL A 253 6.66 5.42 -28.33
C VAL A 253 6.72 4.87 -29.75
N HIS A 254 6.49 3.56 -29.90
CA HIS A 254 6.49 2.92 -31.23
C HIS A 254 5.23 3.25 -32.04
N GLY A 255 4.11 3.50 -31.36
CA GLY A 255 2.84 3.90 -31.98
C GLY A 255 2.67 5.42 -32.02
N ASN A 256 1.43 5.88 -31.87
CA ASN A 256 1.10 7.31 -31.88
C ASN A 256 1.29 7.94 -30.49
N MET A 257 1.75 9.19 -30.47
CA MET A 257 1.76 10.05 -29.29
C MET A 257 0.82 11.25 -29.54
N SER A 258 -0.25 11.33 -28.74
CA SER A 258 -1.25 12.41 -28.84
C SER A 258 -1.29 13.20 -27.53
N ILE A 259 -0.98 14.50 -27.61
CA ILE A 259 -1.01 15.40 -26.46
C ILE A 259 -2.12 16.43 -26.68
N HIS A 260 -3.09 16.47 -25.77
CA HIS A 260 -4.17 17.46 -25.79
C HIS A 260 -3.89 18.52 -24.72
N VAL A 261 -3.81 19.79 -25.13
CA VAL A 261 -3.59 20.93 -24.22
C VAL A 261 -4.72 21.94 -24.43
N GLY A 262 -5.39 22.34 -23.34
CA GLY A 262 -6.47 23.33 -23.38
C GLY A 262 -7.65 22.98 -22.47
N SER A 263 -8.52 23.97 -22.24
CA SER A 263 -9.66 23.88 -21.31
C SER A 263 -10.85 23.10 -21.85
N SER A 264 -10.87 22.78 -23.16
CA SER A 264 -12.00 22.15 -23.85
C SER A 264 -12.33 20.73 -23.35
N GLY A 265 -11.37 20.07 -22.69
CA GLY A 265 -11.53 18.68 -22.28
C GLY A 265 -11.49 17.67 -23.43
N GLY A 266 -11.12 18.09 -24.65
CA GLY A 266 -10.79 17.18 -25.73
C GLY A 266 -9.68 16.21 -25.29
N GLY A 267 -9.89 14.91 -25.52
CA GLY A 267 -8.97 13.85 -25.09
C GLY A 267 -9.16 13.33 -23.66
N ARG A 268 -10.21 13.75 -22.94
CA ARG A 268 -10.57 13.16 -21.64
C ARG A 268 -10.98 11.70 -21.79
N VAL A 269 -10.31 10.81 -21.07
CA VAL A 269 -10.60 9.37 -21.05
C VAL A 269 -11.60 8.95 -19.96
N LEU A 270 -11.76 9.76 -18.90
CA LEU A 270 -12.69 9.46 -17.79
C LEU A 270 -14.00 10.25 -17.90
N THR A 271 -15.11 9.54 -17.75
CA THR A 271 -16.44 10.13 -17.53
C THR A 271 -16.54 10.81 -16.15
N PRO A 272 -17.51 11.70 -15.90
CA PRO A 272 -17.69 12.30 -14.58
C PRO A 272 -17.91 11.28 -13.45
N LEU A 273 -18.62 10.18 -13.72
CA LEU A 273 -18.89 9.13 -12.72
C LEU A 273 -17.62 8.35 -12.35
N GLN A 274 -16.78 8.00 -13.33
CA GLN A 274 -15.52 7.30 -13.07
C GLN A 274 -14.51 8.11 -12.25
N ARG A 275 -14.66 9.44 -12.15
CA ARG A 275 -13.75 10.29 -11.36
C ARG A 275 -14.09 10.34 -9.88
N ILE A 276 -15.29 9.92 -9.52
CA ILE A 276 -15.76 9.87 -8.13
C ILE A 276 -15.90 8.43 -7.63
N ASP A 277 -15.52 7.45 -8.45
CA ASP A 277 -15.53 6.03 -8.09
C ASP A 277 -14.37 5.74 -7.12
N ASP A 278 -14.71 5.22 -5.95
CA ASP A 278 -13.74 4.87 -4.92
C ASP A 278 -13.08 3.51 -5.20
N GLN A 279 -13.60 2.71 -6.13
CA GLN A 279 -13.02 1.43 -6.57
C GLN A 279 -11.97 1.58 -7.67
N GLY A 280 -11.61 2.82 -8.02
CA GLY A 280 -10.61 3.12 -9.05
C GLY A 280 -11.16 3.06 -10.48
N ILE A 281 -10.26 3.01 -11.46
CA ILE A 281 -10.58 3.18 -12.89
C ILE A 281 -10.14 1.99 -13.76
N GLY A 282 -10.00 0.81 -13.16
CA GLY A 282 -9.47 -0.39 -13.84
C GLY A 282 -10.25 -0.79 -15.10
N SER A 283 -11.58 -0.61 -15.09
CA SER A 283 -12.46 -0.88 -16.24
C SER A 283 -12.05 -0.13 -17.51
N VAL A 284 -11.57 1.11 -17.35
CA VAL A 284 -11.10 1.95 -18.47
C VAL A 284 -9.94 1.31 -19.21
N ALA A 285 -9.08 0.58 -18.50
CA ALA A 285 -7.93 -0.09 -19.12
C ALA A 285 -8.35 -1.26 -20.03
N TYR A 286 -9.50 -1.89 -19.78
CA TYR A 286 -10.04 -2.96 -20.63
C TYR A 286 -10.78 -2.43 -21.86
N GLU A 287 -11.35 -1.23 -21.76
CA GLU A 287 -12.12 -0.57 -22.83
C GLU A 287 -11.24 0.29 -23.75
N LEU A 288 -9.98 0.51 -23.40
CA LEU A 288 -9.03 1.22 -24.27
C LEU A 288 -8.94 0.51 -25.62
N PRO A 289 -9.33 1.17 -26.73
CA PRO A 289 -9.30 0.55 -28.03
C PRO A 289 -7.85 0.19 -28.37
N THR A 290 -7.61 -1.04 -28.80
CA THR A 290 -6.40 -1.39 -29.54
C THR A 290 -6.41 -0.57 -30.82
N LEU A 291 -5.60 0.48 -30.89
CA LEU A 291 -5.21 1.09 -32.15
C LEU A 291 -4.41 0.00 -32.91
N GLY A 292 -5.05 -0.63 -33.90
CA GLY A 292 -4.65 -1.92 -34.46
C GLY A 292 -3.32 -1.95 -35.23
N ILE A 293 -2.72 -3.14 -35.24
CA ILE A 293 -1.36 -3.53 -35.70
C ILE A 293 -1.20 -3.61 -37.24
N ASN A 294 -2.19 -3.15 -38.02
CA ASN A 294 -2.07 -3.10 -39.50
C ASN A 294 -1.63 -1.74 -40.05
N ASP A 295 -1.38 -0.76 -39.17
CA ASP A 295 -0.78 0.51 -39.56
C ASP A 295 0.72 0.46 -39.28
N VAL A 296 1.53 0.22 -40.32
CA VAL A 296 2.80 0.96 -40.46
C VAL A 296 2.44 2.42 -40.70
N GLY A 297 1.86 3.05 -39.67
CA GLY A 297 1.21 4.33 -39.74
C GLY A 297 2.26 5.42 -39.67
N ARG A 298 2.30 6.25 -40.70
CA ARG A 298 2.83 7.61 -40.60
C ARG A 298 2.21 8.25 -39.35
N GLY A 299 2.98 8.34 -38.27
CA GLY A 299 2.52 8.95 -37.03
C GLY A 299 2.23 10.43 -37.28
N ILE A 300 1.08 10.90 -36.78
CA ILE A 300 0.74 12.32 -36.80
C ILE A 300 1.16 12.89 -35.44
N PHE A 301 2.18 13.76 -35.44
CA PHE A 301 2.44 14.64 -34.31
C PHE A 301 1.56 15.89 -34.46
N SER A 302 0.55 16.02 -33.61
CA SER A 302 -0.35 17.18 -33.58
C SER A 302 -0.10 18.00 -32.32
N LEU A 303 0.35 19.24 -32.50
CA LEU A 303 0.47 20.23 -31.42
C LEU A 303 -0.65 21.27 -31.57
N PHE A 304 -1.52 21.37 -30.57
CA PHE A 304 -2.58 22.38 -30.50
C PHE A 304 -2.31 23.32 -29.33
N ALA A 305 -2.48 24.63 -29.54
CA ALA A 305 -2.47 25.63 -28.46
C ALA A 305 -3.58 26.65 -28.68
N ASP A 306 -4.27 27.02 -27.59
CA ASP A 306 -5.39 27.97 -27.60
C ASP A 306 -4.93 29.41 -27.87
N THR A 307 -3.74 29.78 -27.37
CA THR A 307 -3.21 31.15 -27.45
C THR A 307 -1.96 31.26 -28.34
N VAL A 308 -0.88 30.53 -28.02
CA VAL A 308 0.39 30.66 -28.76
C VAL A 308 1.24 29.38 -28.70
N ILE A 309 1.94 29.10 -29.80
CA ILE A 309 3.06 28.14 -29.87
C ILE A 309 4.34 28.96 -30.11
N THR A 310 5.33 28.83 -29.24
CA THR A 310 6.65 29.48 -29.41
C THR A 310 7.73 28.42 -29.47
N GLU A 311 8.55 28.45 -30.51
CA GLU A 311 9.68 27.55 -30.68
C GLU A 311 10.96 28.36 -30.87
N THR A 312 11.82 28.37 -29.85
CA THR A 312 13.07 29.13 -29.81
C THR A 312 14.24 28.17 -29.67
N THR A 313 15.28 28.33 -30.49
CA THR A 313 16.49 27.50 -30.43
C THR A 313 17.73 28.39 -30.46
N PRO A 314 18.63 28.35 -29.45
CA PRO A 314 19.87 29.12 -29.46
C PRO A 314 20.89 28.70 -30.53
N GLY A 315 20.73 27.49 -31.08
CA GLY A 315 21.59 26.91 -32.10
C GLY A 315 20.90 26.74 -33.46
N ILE A 316 21.09 25.57 -34.08
CA ILE A 316 20.57 25.25 -35.42
C ILE A 316 19.25 24.49 -35.31
N LYS A 317 18.26 24.87 -36.12
CA LYS A 317 17.01 24.14 -36.30
C LYS A 317 16.89 23.67 -37.75
N THR A 318 16.75 22.36 -37.95
CA THR A 318 16.57 21.73 -39.28
C THR A 318 15.22 21.05 -39.36
N GLN A 319 14.54 21.14 -40.51
CA GLN A 319 13.30 20.41 -40.78
C GLN A 319 13.43 19.64 -42.10
N PHE A 320 13.22 18.32 -42.06
CA PHE A 320 13.16 17.47 -43.24
C PHE A 320 11.72 17.04 -43.49
N ILE A 321 11.23 17.24 -44.72
CA ILE A 321 9.86 16.92 -45.10
C ILE A 321 9.90 15.96 -46.28
N GLY A 322 9.44 14.73 -46.07
CA GLY A 322 9.55 13.66 -47.08
C GLY A 322 8.53 13.73 -48.22
N ILE A 323 7.37 14.35 -48.00
CA ILE A 323 6.27 14.37 -48.99
C ILE A 323 5.78 15.79 -49.24
N ASN A 324 5.11 16.41 -48.27
CA ASN A 324 4.54 17.75 -48.43
C ASN A 324 4.60 18.54 -47.12
N LYS A 325 4.92 19.83 -47.22
CA LYS A 325 4.76 20.81 -46.14
C LYS A 325 3.72 21.82 -46.61
N THR A 326 2.64 21.98 -45.85
CA THR A 326 1.63 23.02 -46.09
C THR A 326 1.63 23.97 -44.91
N THR A 327 1.66 25.27 -45.19
CA THR A 327 1.57 26.32 -44.17
C THR A 327 0.48 27.29 -44.58
N THR A 328 -0.63 27.27 -43.85
CA THR A 328 -1.77 28.16 -44.03
C THR A 328 -1.85 29.07 -42.82
N VAL A 329 -1.89 30.39 -43.01
CA VAL A 329 -1.96 31.36 -41.92
C VAL A 329 -3.07 32.36 -42.20
N GLY A 330 -3.91 32.63 -41.19
CA GLY A 330 -5.09 33.48 -41.34
C GLY A 330 -4.81 34.99 -41.38
N VAL A 331 -3.66 35.44 -40.87
CA VAL A 331 -3.32 36.87 -40.81
C VAL A 331 -2.00 37.19 -41.52
N SER A 332 -0.86 36.74 -41.00
CA SER A 332 0.45 37.07 -41.58
C SER A 332 1.51 36.00 -41.35
N ILE A 333 2.40 35.83 -42.34
CA ILE A 333 3.63 35.06 -42.23
C ILE A 333 4.80 36.03 -42.37
N THR A 334 5.72 36.04 -41.41
CA THR A 334 6.97 36.81 -41.48
C THR A 334 8.15 35.85 -41.46
N GLN A 335 9.02 35.94 -42.46
CA GLN A 335 10.28 35.21 -42.54
C GLN A 335 11.42 36.23 -42.61
N ALA A 336 12.31 36.21 -41.62
CA ALA A 336 13.45 37.10 -41.54
C ALA A 336 14.72 36.30 -41.23
N ALA A 337 15.82 36.62 -41.89
CA ALA A 337 17.13 36.04 -41.64
C ALA A 337 18.20 37.14 -41.59
N GLY A 338 19.19 36.98 -40.73
CA GLY A 338 20.31 37.93 -40.63
C GLY A 338 21.30 37.87 -41.80
N SER A 339 21.31 36.76 -42.56
CA SER A 339 22.26 36.55 -43.67
C SER A 339 21.55 36.29 -45.00
N SER A 340 20.86 35.16 -45.17
CA SER A 340 20.14 34.83 -46.41
C SER A 340 18.84 34.06 -46.14
N VAL A 341 17.91 34.16 -47.09
CA VAL A 341 16.75 33.28 -47.23
C VAL A 341 16.81 32.69 -48.63
N ASP A 342 17.07 31.39 -48.74
CA ASP A 342 17.24 30.69 -50.01
C ASP A 342 16.01 29.79 -50.28
N ILE A 343 15.36 29.97 -51.43
CA ILE A 343 14.21 29.16 -51.86
C ILE A 343 14.56 28.52 -53.20
N THR A 344 14.70 27.19 -53.20
CA THR A 344 15.00 26.40 -54.41
C THR A 344 13.87 25.40 -54.65
N SER A 345 13.43 25.28 -55.90
CA SER A 345 12.43 24.29 -56.33
C SER A 345 12.91 23.58 -57.60
N GLY A 346 12.72 22.26 -57.66
CA GLY A 346 13.05 21.48 -58.85
C GLY A 346 12.03 21.61 -59.99
N SER A 347 10.88 22.22 -59.75
CA SER A 347 9.82 22.35 -60.76
C SER A 347 9.28 23.77 -60.87
N ARG A 348 8.54 24.27 -59.86
CA ARG A 348 7.91 25.60 -59.90
C ARG A 348 7.99 26.30 -58.54
N ILE A 349 8.19 27.61 -58.58
CA ILE A 349 7.90 28.56 -57.50
C ILE A 349 6.81 29.49 -58.04
N SER A 350 5.77 29.77 -57.25
CA SER A 350 4.66 30.64 -57.64
C SER A 350 4.40 31.65 -56.53
N MET A 351 4.22 32.92 -56.89
CA MET A 351 3.79 34.00 -56.00
C MET A 351 2.55 34.64 -56.62
N ASP A 352 1.46 34.66 -55.88
CA ASP A 352 0.16 35.19 -56.29
C ASP A 352 -0.37 36.07 -55.15
N SER A 353 -0.89 37.25 -55.50
CA SER A 353 -1.36 38.27 -54.55
C SER A 353 -2.59 38.95 -55.15
N GLY A 354 -3.64 39.11 -54.34
CA GLY A 354 -4.88 39.75 -54.78
C GLY A 354 -4.76 41.26 -55.02
N ASP A 355 -3.86 41.93 -54.30
CA ASP A 355 -3.70 43.38 -54.37
C ASP A 355 -2.33 43.78 -54.93
N ALA A 356 -1.27 43.70 -54.11
CA ALA A 356 0.08 44.11 -54.48
C ALA A 356 1.13 43.06 -54.12
N THR A 357 2.16 42.97 -54.97
CA THR A 357 3.40 42.22 -54.67
C THR A 357 4.56 43.21 -54.71
N ASN A 358 5.15 43.49 -53.55
CA ASN A 358 6.28 44.43 -53.43
C ASN A 358 7.59 43.65 -53.36
N ILE A 359 8.48 43.86 -54.32
CA ILE A 359 9.86 43.35 -54.30
C ILE A 359 10.78 44.55 -54.24
N SER A 360 11.51 44.70 -53.14
CA SER A 360 12.46 45.79 -52.94
C SER A 360 13.85 45.22 -52.66
N ALA A 361 14.85 45.88 -53.23
CA ALA A 361 16.25 45.56 -52.99
C ALA A 361 17.03 46.86 -52.81
N GLY A 362 17.96 46.88 -51.85
CA GLY A 362 18.72 48.10 -51.53
C GLY A 362 19.84 48.44 -52.52
N LYS A 363 20.36 47.44 -53.24
CA LYS A 363 21.49 47.62 -54.18
C LYS A 363 21.14 47.22 -55.60
N GLU A 364 20.65 46.00 -55.79
CA GLU A 364 20.32 45.47 -57.10
C GLU A 364 19.21 44.43 -57.04
N LEU A 365 18.45 44.33 -58.13
CA LEU A 365 17.50 43.25 -58.39
C LEU A 365 17.88 42.58 -59.71
N ARG A 366 18.02 41.26 -59.69
CA ARG A 366 18.41 40.42 -60.83
C ARG A 366 17.40 39.29 -61.02
N ILE A 367 16.90 39.14 -62.24
CA ILE A 367 16.13 37.96 -62.67
C ILE A 367 16.89 37.33 -63.83
N LEU A 368 17.35 36.09 -63.65
CA LEU A 368 18.10 35.34 -64.65
C LEU A 368 17.28 34.16 -65.15
N ILE A 369 17.20 34.01 -66.48
CA ILE A 369 16.52 32.92 -67.16
C ILE A 369 17.41 32.45 -68.31
N GLY A 370 18.22 31.42 -68.08
CA GLY A 370 19.21 30.97 -69.07
C GLY A 370 20.17 32.11 -69.45
N GLN A 371 20.13 32.54 -70.72
CA GLN A 371 20.93 33.66 -71.25
C GLN A 371 20.23 35.03 -71.13
N SER A 372 18.96 35.05 -70.72
CA SER A 372 18.17 36.28 -70.60
C SER A 372 18.24 36.83 -69.18
N THR A 373 18.31 38.16 -69.06
CA THR A 373 18.39 38.84 -67.75
C THR A 373 17.55 40.10 -67.71
N LEU A 374 16.81 40.30 -66.62
CA LEU A 374 16.38 41.62 -66.15
C LEU A 374 17.29 42.04 -64.99
N TYR A 375 17.96 43.17 -65.15
CA TYR A 375 18.84 43.75 -64.14
C TYR A 375 18.41 45.18 -63.84
N MET A 376 18.34 45.51 -62.55
CA MET A 376 18.11 46.86 -62.06
C MET A 376 19.07 47.15 -60.91
N ASN A 377 19.56 48.38 -60.80
CA ASN A 377 20.42 48.82 -59.69
C ASN A 377 19.88 50.08 -58.99
N SER A 378 20.50 50.43 -57.87
CA SER A 378 20.14 51.60 -57.06
C SER A 378 20.41 52.95 -57.73
N GLU A 379 21.11 52.99 -58.86
CA GLU A 379 21.39 54.21 -59.64
C GLU A 379 20.31 54.47 -60.70
N GLY A 380 19.27 53.64 -60.76
CA GLY A 380 18.19 53.76 -61.74
C GLY A 380 18.50 53.11 -63.10
N TYR A 381 19.61 52.37 -63.23
CA TYR A 381 19.93 51.66 -64.45
C TYR A 381 19.07 50.40 -64.60
N ILE A 382 18.33 50.30 -65.70
CA ILE A 382 17.53 49.14 -66.06
C ILE A 382 18.10 48.53 -67.34
N ARG A 383 18.38 47.22 -67.31
CA ARG A 383 18.91 46.47 -68.45
C ARG A 383 18.13 45.18 -68.68
N LEU A 384 17.60 45.06 -69.89
CA LEU A 384 17.08 43.82 -70.45
C LEU A 384 18.12 43.24 -71.40
N THR A 385 18.51 41.98 -71.23
CA THR A 385 19.43 41.27 -72.14
C THR A 385 18.81 39.94 -72.53
N GLY A 386 18.97 39.56 -73.78
CA GLY A 386 18.50 38.29 -74.34
C GLY A 386 18.82 38.23 -75.84
N ASP A 387 18.47 37.12 -76.49
CA ASP A 387 18.64 36.94 -77.94
C ASP A 387 17.66 37.80 -78.74
N THR A 388 16.38 37.72 -78.38
CA THR A 388 15.30 38.48 -79.03
C THR A 388 14.41 39.12 -77.97
N LEU A 389 14.18 40.44 -78.07
CA LEU A 389 13.16 41.14 -77.30
C LEU A 389 11.94 41.36 -78.20
N HIS A 390 10.89 40.58 -78.00
CA HIS A 390 9.62 40.74 -78.68
C HIS A 390 8.67 41.54 -77.79
N LEU A 391 8.18 42.67 -78.30
CA LEU A 391 7.21 43.52 -77.61
C LEU A 391 5.99 43.68 -78.53
N ASP A 392 4.84 43.19 -78.08
CA ASP A 392 3.58 43.25 -78.82
C ASP A 392 2.55 44.01 -77.97
N PHE A 393 2.05 45.11 -78.50
CA PHE A 393 1.15 46.02 -77.79
C PHE A 393 -0.08 46.33 -78.62
N LYS A 394 -1.27 46.21 -78.01
CA LYS A 394 -2.55 46.53 -78.65
C LYS A 394 -2.73 48.04 -78.90
N ASN A 395 -2.23 48.88 -77.98
CA ASN A 395 -2.48 50.32 -77.97
C ASN A 395 -1.25 51.16 -78.36
N GLY A 396 -0.13 50.53 -78.71
CA GLY A 396 1.14 51.19 -79.03
C GLY A 396 2.18 51.14 -77.91
N ILE A 397 3.38 51.63 -78.22
CA ILE A 397 4.50 51.80 -77.29
C ILE A 397 4.94 53.27 -77.31
N GLU A 398 5.09 53.87 -76.13
CA GLU A 398 5.65 55.22 -75.98
C GLU A 398 7.06 55.13 -75.41
N MET A 399 8.03 55.79 -76.07
CA MET A 399 9.40 55.88 -75.60
C MET A 399 9.83 57.35 -75.64
N ALA A 400 10.19 57.90 -74.48
CA ALA A 400 10.70 59.26 -74.34
C ALA A 400 12.09 59.22 -73.69
N GLY A 401 13.09 59.79 -74.37
CA GLY A 401 14.42 60.01 -73.82
C GLY A 401 14.63 61.50 -73.59
N GLY A 402 15.14 61.90 -72.43
CA GLY A 402 15.45 63.31 -72.14
C GLY A 402 16.50 63.88 -73.11
N ASP A 403 17.54 63.09 -73.41
CA ASP A 403 18.61 63.49 -74.33
C ASP A 403 18.51 62.79 -75.69
N GLN A 404 18.40 61.45 -75.71
CA GLN A 404 18.39 60.66 -76.94
C GLN A 404 17.77 59.27 -76.73
N ILE A 405 17.26 58.70 -77.83
CA ILE A 405 16.91 57.28 -77.94
C ILE A 405 17.83 56.69 -79.01
N VAL A 406 18.61 55.66 -78.66
CA VAL A 406 19.57 55.04 -79.57
C VAL A 406 19.11 53.63 -79.93
N ALA A 407 18.79 53.42 -81.21
CA ALA A 407 18.53 52.11 -81.78
C ALA A 407 19.65 51.73 -82.76
N LYS A 408 20.31 50.59 -82.52
CA LYS A 408 21.39 50.07 -83.38
C LYS A 408 21.00 48.69 -83.91
N ALA A 409 20.74 48.61 -85.21
CA ALA A 409 20.48 47.35 -85.89
C ALA A 409 20.97 47.41 -87.34
N LYS A 410 21.14 46.24 -87.98
CA LYS A 410 21.41 46.16 -89.43
C LYS A 410 20.26 46.72 -90.28
N LYS A 411 19.02 46.65 -89.76
CA LYS A 411 17.81 47.16 -90.37
C LYS A 411 16.82 47.56 -89.27
N ILE A 412 16.26 48.76 -89.37
CA ILE A 412 15.19 49.25 -88.50
C ILE A 412 14.03 49.61 -89.44
N ASN A 413 12.87 48.98 -89.25
CA ASN A 413 11.66 49.33 -89.97
C ASN A 413 10.79 50.16 -89.03
N LEU A 414 10.62 51.43 -89.35
CA LEU A 414 9.64 52.32 -88.74
C LEU A 414 8.60 52.55 -89.83
N ASN A 415 7.36 52.12 -89.60
CA ASN A 415 6.25 52.35 -90.51
C ASN A 415 5.35 53.45 -89.95
#